data_AF-A0A9X4KRU1-F1
#
_entry.id   AF-A0A9X4KRU1-F1
#
_cell.length_a   1.000
_cell.length_b   1.000
_cell.length_c   1.000
_cell.angle_alpha   90.00
_cell.angle_beta   90.00
_cell.angle_gamma   90.00
#
_symmetry.space_group_name_H-M   'P 1'
#
loop_
_entity.id
_entity.type
_entity.pdbx_description
1 polymer ?
#
loop_
_entity_poly.entity_id
_entity_poly.type
_entity_poly.pdbx_seq_one_letter_code
_entity_poly.pdbx_strand_id
1 'polypeptide(L)'
;MQIFATFDYSTFLELAITELESKGAASIYAVPLDLRKEEPRLMDSLHRADGLSFVDKGAVLAFMFATIGASKGFVWAWGPVIWGLIGAGTGFALGVAINGLIYLRTRRKNHAARLKGKRGGRDPGGRLRRG
;
A
#
# COMPACT_ATOMS: atom_id res chain seq x y z
N MET A 1 -12.19 -18.55 -33.11
CA MET A 1 -11.49 -17.25 -33.24
C MET A 1 -10.78 -17.01 -31.92
N GLN A 2 -9.47 -16.78 -31.91
CA GLN A 2 -8.69 -16.57 -30.68
C GLN A 2 -8.32 -15.09 -30.60
N ILE A 3 -8.71 -14.43 -29.51
CA ILE A 3 -8.40 -13.03 -29.23
C ILE A 3 -7.36 -13.02 -28.12
N PHE A 4 -6.22 -12.39 -28.37
CA PHE A 4 -5.19 -12.16 -27.37
C PHE A 4 -5.15 -10.68 -27.05
N ALA A 5 -5.14 -10.35 -25.77
CA ALA A 5 -5.02 -8.98 -25.28
C ALA A 5 -4.11 -8.97 -24.06
N THR A 6 -3.25 -7.96 -23.98
CA THR A 6 -2.29 -7.78 -22.88
C THR A 6 -2.64 -6.51 -22.14
N PHE A 7 -2.86 -6.63 -20.83
CA PHE A 7 -3.23 -5.52 -19.97
C PHE A 7 -2.36 -5.53 -18.72
N ASP A 8 -2.07 -4.35 -18.18
CA ASP A 8 -1.48 -4.22 -16.84
C ASP A 8 -2.50 -4.61 -15.77
N TYR A 9 -2.03 -5.14 -14.64
CA TYR A 9 -2.90 -5.47 -13.52
C TYR A 9 -3.60 -4.22 -12.99
N SER A 10 -4.93 -4.22 -13.01
CA SER A 10 -5.76 -3.17 -12.42
C SER A 10 -7.08 -3.75 -11.94
N THR A 11 -7.72 -3.10 -10.97
CA THR A 11 -9.06 -3.49 -10.49
C THR A 11 -10.11 -3.42 -11.61
N PHE A 12 -9.93 -2.51 -12.57
CA PHE A 12 -10.81 -2.41 -13.73
C PHE A 12 -10.70 -3.62 -14.66
N LEU A 13 -9.49 -4.19 -14.81
CA LEU A 13 -9.29 -5.42 -15.57
C LEU A 13 -10.03 -6.59 -14.94
N GLU A 14 -9.93 -6.76 -13.61
CA GLU A 14 -10.65 -7.80 -12.86
C GLU A 14 -12.17 -7.65 -13.02
N LEU A 15 -12.67 -6.41 -12.95
CA LEU A 15 -14.08 -6.12 -13.14
C LEU A 15 -14.55 -6.44 -14.56
N ALA A 16 -13.75 -6.07 -15.58
CA ALA A 16 -14.04 -6.36 -16.96
C ALA A 16 -14.03 -7.86 -17.27
N ILE A 17 -13.09 -8.63 -16.69
CA ILE A 17 -13.06 -10.10 -16.78
C ILE A 17 -14.32 -10.69 -16.15
N THR A 18 -14.67 -10.25 -14.94
CA THR A 18 -15.89 -10.69 -14.24
C THR A 18 -17.16 -10.42 -15.07
N GLU A 19 -17.24 -9.23 -15.68
CA GLU A 19 -18.36 -8.88 -16.56
C GLU A 19 -18.37 -9.76 -17.82
N LEU A 20 -17.21 -10.04 -18.41
CA LEU A 20 -17.07 -10.94 -19.56
C LEU A 20 -17.54 -12.36 -19.23
N GLU A 21 -17.16 -12.89 -18.07
CA GLU A 21 -17.59 -14.18 -17.56
C GLU A 21 -19.11 -14.21 -17.37
N SER A 22 -19.69 -13.17 -16.76
CA SER A 22 -21.14 -13.03 -16.58
C SER A 22 -21.92 -13.00 -17.90
N LYS A 23 -21.30 -12.51 -18.98
CA LYS A 23 -21.86 -12.46 -20.34
C LYS A 23 -21.64 -13.74 -21.13
N GLY A 24 -21.03 -14.77 -20.53
CA GLY A 24 -20.91 -16.12 -21.11
C GLY A 24 -19.57 -16.41 -21.79
N ALA A 25 -18.51 -15.64 -21.52
CA ALA A 25 -17.16 -15.99 -21.98
C ALA A 25 -16.60 -17.17 -21.16
N ALA A 26 -16.77 -18.40 -21.67
CA ALA A 26 -16.47 -19.63 -20.92
C ALA A 26 -14.99 -20.06 -20.91
N SER A 27 -14.11 -19.47 -21.75
CA SER A 27 -12.71 -19.90 -21.87
C SER A 27 -11.75 -18.72 -21.85
N ILE A 28 -11.52 -18.15 -20.66
CA ILE A 28 -10.52 -17.11 -20.44
C ILE A 28 -9.24 -17.79 -19.91
N TYR A 29 -8.11 -17.54 -20.56
CA TYR A 29 -6.81 -18.03 -20.12
C TYR A 29 -5.89 -16.85 -19.82
N ALA A 30 -5.58 -16.66 -18.53
CA ALA A 30 -4.71 -15.59 -18.06
C ALA A 30 -3.28 -16.10 -17.88
N VAL A 31 -2.33 -15.43 -18.54
CA VAL A 31 -0.89 -15.70 -18.40
C VAL A 31 -0.21 -14.45 -17.84
N PRO A 32 0.47 -14.52 -16.68
CA PRO A 32 1.24 -13.40 -16.17
C PRO A 32 2.46 -13.17 -17.08
N LEU A 33 2.53 -11.99 -17.69
CA LEU A 33 3.64 -11.59 -18.56
C LEU A 33 4.79 -10.92 -17.80
N ASP A 34 4.55 -10.47 -16.56
CA ASP A 34 5.58 -9.88 -15.70
C ASP A 34 5.73 -10.69 -14.39
N LEU A 35 6.97 -11.03 -14.06
CA LEU A 35 7.37 -11.73 -12.83
C LEU A 35 7.91 -10.77 -11.76
N ARG A 36 7.95 -9.47 -12.06
CA ARG A 36 8.55 -8.48 -11.18
C ARG A 36 7.52 -8.03 -10.14
N LYS A 37 7.78 -8.33 -8.87
CA LYS A 37 7.07 -7.72 -7.74
C LYS A 37 7.38 -6.21 -7.74
N GLU A 38 6.48 -5.40 -8.29
CA GLU A 38 6.55 -3.96 -8.12
C GLU A 38 6.57 -3.63 -6.63
N GLU A 39 7.56 -2.85 -6.20
CA GLU A 39 7.59 -2.34 -4.83
C GLU A 39 6.37 -1.41 -4.66
N PRO A 40 5.53 -1.59 -3.62
CA PRO A 40 4.37 -0.72 -3.42
C PRO A 40 4.88 0.71 -3.24
N ARG A 41 4.63 1.55 -4.26
CA ARG A 41 4.96 2.96 -4.23
C ARG A 41 4.02 3.63 -3.25
N LEU A 42 4.61 4.35 -2.29
CA LEU A 42 3.95 5.02 -1.17
C LEU A 42 2.75 5.91 -1.54
N MET A 43 2.68 6.36 -2.80
CA MET A 43 1.67 7.29 -3.31
C MET A 43 0.72 6.65 -4.34
N ASP A 44 1.03 5.47 -4.88
CA ASP A 44 0.14 4.76 -5.83
C ASP A 44 -1.03 4.03 -5.14
N SER A 45 -0.97 3.86 -3.82
CA SER A 45 -2.06 3.28 -3.02
C SER A 45 -3.28 4.19 -2.89
N LEU A 46 -3.24 5.40 -3.46
CA LEU A 46 -4.41 6.28 -3.58
C LEU A 46 -5.27 5.88 -4.79
N HIS A 47 -4.67 5.23 -5.80
CA HIS A 47 -5.35 4.77 -7.00
C HIS A 47 -5.67 3.26 -6.97
N ARG A 48 -4.85 2.47 -6.25
CA ARG A 48 -5.14 1.05 -5.97
C ARG A 48 -5.96 0.95 -4.69
N ALA A 49 -7.15 0.34 -4.77
CA ALA A 49 -8.04 0.03 -3.65
C ALA A 49 -7.48 -1.04 -2.69
N ASP A 50 -6.16 -1.12 -2.54
CA ASP A 50 -5.49 -1.92 -1.53
C ASP A 50 -5.56 -1.10 -0.23
N GLY A 51 -6.38 -1.50 0.75
CA GLY A 51 -6.73 -0.80 2.00
C GLY A 51 -5.58 -0.43 2.97
N LEU A 52 -4.38 -0.21 2.44
CA LEU A 52 -3.15 0.23 3.09
C LEU A 52 -2.78 1.68 2.74
N SER A 53 -3.73 2.50 2.30
CA SER A 53 -3.46 3.92 2.05
C SER A 53 -3.10 4.64 3.35
N PHE A 54 -1.93 5.29 3.36
CA PHE A 54 -1.47 6.13 4.47
C PHE A 54 -2.47 7.23 4.83
N VAL A 55 -3.20 7.71 3.82
CA VAL A 55 -4.21 8.75 3.94
C VAL A 55 -5.41 8.24 4.72
N ASP A 56 -5.85 7.00 4.48
CA ASP A 56 -7.02 6.42 5.12
C ASP A 56 -6.81 6.25 6.64
N LYS A 57 -5.63 5.74 7.02
CA LYS A 57 -5.24 5.62 8.44
C LYS A 57 -5.10 6.98 9.12
N GLY A 58 -4.56 7.97 8.42
CA GLY A 58 -4.47 9.35 8.90
C GLY A 58 -5.84 9.99 9.09
N ALA A 59 -6.76 9.77 8.16
CA ALA A 59 -8.12 10.30 8.21
C ALA A 59 -8.93 9.73 9.38
N VAL A 60 -8.84 8.43 9.64
CA VAL A 60 -9.52 7.79 10.79
C VAL A 60 -9.02 8.36 12.13
N LEU A 61 -7.70 8.53 12.28
CA LEU A 61 -7.14 9.15 13.49
C LEU A 61 -7.53 10.62 13.61
N ALA A 62 -7.47 11.39 12.52
CA ALA A 62 -7.93 12.77 12.48
C ALA A 62 -9.38 12.89 12.94
N PHE A 63 -10.26 12.02 12.43
CA PHE A 63 -11.66 11.98 12.83
C PHE A 63 -11.82 11.71 14.33
N MET A 64 -11.17 10.68 14.87
CA MET A 64 -11.23 10.37 16.30
C MET A 64 -10.77 11.53 17.19
N PHE A 65 -9.62 12.14 16.86
CA PHE A 65 -9.10 13.28 17.62
C PHE A 65 -9.96 14.53 17.46
N ALA A 66 -10.54 14.76 16.27
CA ALA A 66 -11.48 15.85 16.03
C ALA A 66 -12.75 15.70 16.86
N THR A 67 -13.33 14.50 16.95
CA THR A 67 -14.53 14.24 17.77
C THR A 67 -14.26 14.51 19.24
N ILE A 68 -13.11 14.06 19.76
CA ILE A 68 -12.71 14.32 21.15
C ILE A 68 -12.44 15.81 21.38
N GLY A 69 -11.74 16.47 20.45
CA GLY A 69 -11.44 17.90 20.51
C GLY A 69 -12.69 18.77 20.45
N ALA A 70 -13.66 18.43 19.60
CA ALA A 70 -14.94 19.10 19.53
C ALA A 70 -15.76 18.89 20.81
N SER A 71 -15.80 17.67 21.35
CA SER A 71 -16.50 17.36 22.59
C SER A 71 -15.94 18.15 23.78
N LYS A 72 -14.62 18.17 23.96
CA LYS A 72 -13.96 18.97 25.02
C LYS A 72 -14.02 20.47 24.74
N GLY A 73 -14.09 20.88 23.47
CA GLY A 73 -14.11 22.27 23.07
C GLY A 73 -15.38 23.03 23.46
N PHE A 74 -16.47 22.35 23.85
CA PHE A 74 -17.63 22.99 24.48
C PHE A 74 -17.30 23.59 25.86
N VAL A 75 -16.27 23.10 26.54
CA VAL A 75 -15.84 23.59 27.86
C VAL A 75 -14.79 24.71 27.73
N TRP A 76 -14.12 24.81 26.60
CA TRP A 76 -12.99 25.71 26.40
C TRP A 76 -13.39 26.99 25.65
N ALA A 77 -12.73 28.11 25.97
CA ALA A 77 -13.13 29.46 25.55
C ALA A 77 -13.17 29.69 24.03
N TRP A 78 -12.40 28.91 23.25
CA TRP A 78 -12.32 29.05 21.80
C TRP A 78 -13.39 28.24 21.04
N GLY A 79 -14.22 27.51 21.78
CA GLY A 79 -15.37 26.78 21.25
C GLY A 79 -15.04 25.45 20.57
N PRO A 80 -16.07 24.61 20.35
CA PRO A 80 -15.92 23.24 19.85
C PRO A 80 -15.34 23.15 18.44
N VAL A 81 -15.58 24.16 17.59
CA VAL A 81 -15.10 24.16 16.20
C VAL A 81 -13.59 24.28 16.12
N ILE A 82 -13.00 25.23 16.85
CA ILE A 82 -11.55 25.48 16.80
C ILE A 82 -10.77 24.30 17.39
N TRP A 83 -11.22 23.79 18.54
CA TRP A 83 -10.60 22.63 19.16
C TRP A 83 -10.81 21.33 18.38
N GLY A 84 -11.95 21.18 17.70
CA GLY A 84 -12.17 20.10 16.74
C GLY A 84 -11.20 20.16 15.56
N LEU A 85 -10.96 21.33 14.99
CA LEU A 85 -9.99 21.52 13.90
C LEU A 85 -8.55 21.21 14.33
N ILE A 86 -8.16 21.67 15.52
CA ILE A 86 -6.84 21.37 16.08
C ILE A 86 -6.71 19.86 16.34
N GLY A 87 -7.75 19.21 16.85
CA GLY A 87 -7.82 17.75 17.01
C GLY A 87 -7.66 17.02 15.67
N ALA A 88 -8.36 17.46 14.62
CA ALA A 88 -8.24 16.90 13.29
C ALA A 88 -6.83 17.03 12.73
N GLY A 89 -6.25 18.24 12.80
CA GLY A 89 -4.91 18.51 12.28
C GLY A 89 -3.82 17.73 13.03
N THR A 90 -3.90 17.67 14.35
CA THR A 90 -2.95 16.90 15.18
C THR A 90 -3.11 15.40 14.99
N GLY A 91 -4.34 14.88 14.92
CA GLY A 91 -4.63 13.48 14.66
C GLY A 91 -4.15 13.01 13.28
N PHE A 92 -4.35 13.84 12.25
CA PHE A 92 -3.85 13.57 10.91
C PHE A 92 -2.31 13.55 10.89
N ALA A 93 -1.68 14.57 11.48
CA ALA A 93 -0.22 14.67 11.54
C ALA A 93 0.41 13.48 12.27
N LEU A 94 -0.16 13.07 13.41
CA LEU A 94 0.28 11.89 14.16
C LEU A 94 0.09 10.61 13.34
N GLY A 95 -1.05 10.45 12.66
CA GLY A 95 -1.32 9.29 11.82
C GLY A 95 -0.32 9.15 10.67
N VAL A 96 0.05 10.26 10.02
CA VAL A 96 1.09 10.28 8.98
C VAL A 96 2.47 10.02 9.58
N ALA A 97 2.81 10.62 10.73
CA ALA A 97 4.11 10.46 11.37
C ALA A 97 4.38 9.02 11.83
N ILE A 98 3.40 8.37 12.46
CA ILE A 98 3.50 6.96 12.92
C ILE A 98 3.73 6.05 11.72
N ASN A 99 2.94 6.21 10.67
CA ASN A 99 3.08 5.44 9.45
C ASN A 99 4.42 5.65 8.75
N GLY A 100 4.88 6.91 8.65
CA GLY A 100 6.18 7.24 8.10
C GLY A 100 7.32 6.60 8.90
N LEU A 101 7.22 6.58 10.23
CA LEU A 101 8.20 5.93 11.10
C LEU A 101 8.22 4.40 10.90
N ILE A 102 7.06 3.77 10.80
CA ILE A 102 6.93 2.32 10.53
C ILE A 102 7.54 2.00 9.17
N TYR A 103 7.22 2.77 8.13
CA TYR A 103 7.77 2.58 6.79
C TYR A 103 9.31 2.69 6.79
N LEU A 104 9.85 3.73 7.43
CA LEU A 104 11.30 3.94 7.50
C LEU A 104 12.00 2.79 8.26
N ARG A 105 11.37 2.27 9.32
CA ARG A 105 11.90 1.15 10.11
C ARG A 105 11.88 -0.16 9.32
N THR A 106 10.82 -0.43 8.55
CA THR A 106 10.70 -1.60 7.68
C THR A 106 11.74 -1.56 6.56
N ARG A 107 11.98 -0.40 5.96
CA ARG A 107 13.01 -0.25 4.91
C ARG A 107 14.41 -0.59 5.44
N ARG A 108 14.75 -0.14 6.66
CA ARG A 108 16.05 -0.46 7.29
C ARG A 108 16.23 -1.97 7.53
N LYS A 109 15.18 -2.67 7.97
CA LYS A 109 15.22 -4.13 8.17
C LYS A 109 15.46 -4.88 6.85
N ASN A 110 14.77 -4.48 5.79
CA ASN A 110 14.89 -5.12 4.48
C ASN A 110 16.26 -4.87 3.82
N HIS A 111 16.86 -3.69 4.01
CA HIS A 111 18.25 -3.42 3.57
C HIS A 111 19.28 -4.24 4.35
N ALA A 112 19.14 -4.34 5.68
CA ALA A 112 20.04 -5.16 6.50
C ALA A 112 19.94 -6.66 6.17
N ALA A 113 18.74 -7.17 5.92
CA ALA A 113 18.51 -8.55 5.50
C ALA A 113 19.10 -8.86 4.10
N ARG A 114 18.94 -7.94 3.13
CA ARG A 114 19.55 -8.06 1.79
C ARG A 114 21.07 -8.08 1.82
N LEU A 115 21.70 -7.31 2.71
CA LEU A 115 23.16 -7.31 2.90
C LEU A 115 23.67 -8.60 3.53
N LYS A 116 22.89 -9.23 4.42
CA LYS A 116 23.23 -10.52 5.03
C LYS A 116 23.14 -11.68 4.02
N GLY A 117 22.14 -11.64 3.13
CA GLY A 117 22.00 -12.62 2.04
C GLY A 117 23.15 -12.60 1.02
N LYS A 118 23.77 -11.44 0.77
CA LYS A 118 24.93 -11.33 -0.14
C LYS A 118 26.24 -11.93 0.40
N ARG A 119 26.35 -12.20 1.70
CA ARG A 119 27.55 -12.83 2.28
C ARG A 119 27.51 -14.36 2.28
N GLY A 120 26.34 -14.98 2.10
CA GLY A 120 26.18 -16.44 2.06
C GLY A 120 26.34 -17.07 0.66
N GLY A 121 26.48 -16.27 -0.40
CA GLY A 121 26.52 -16.74 -1.79
C GLY A 121 27.89 -16.65 -2.47
N ARG A 122 28.98 -16.45 -1.72
CA ARG A 122 30.33 -16.44 -2.30
C ARG A 122 30.98 -17.79 -1.99
N ASP A 123 30.53 -18.82 -2.69
CA ASP A 123 31.24 -20.09 -2.81
C ASP A 123 32.36 -19.90 -3.86
N PRO A 124 33.65 -19.91 -3.48
CA PRO A 124 34.75 -19.82 -4.41
C PRO A 124 35.28 -21.23 -4.67
N GLY A 125 34.55 -22.09 -5.40
CA GLY A 125 35.06 -23.45 -5.57
C GLY A 125 34.16 -24.44 -6.30
N GLY A 126 33.97 -24.26 -7.61
CA GLY A 126 33.23 -25.22 -8.43
C GLY A 126 33.89 -25.45 -9.78
N ARG A 127 34.94 -26.27 -9.79
CA ARG A 127 35.69 -26.72 -10.97
C ARG A 127 34.78 -27.12 -12.15
N LEU A 128 35.19 -26.65 -13.33
CA LEU A 128 35.37 -27.44 -14.55
C LEU A 128 34.97 -28.92 -14.41
N ARG A 129 33.97 -29.35 -15.16
CA ARG A 129 34.05 -30.65 -15.84
C ARG A 129 33.16 -30.69 -17.08
N ARG A 130 33.85 -30.73 -18.22
CA ARG A 130 33.39 -31.28 -19.50
C ARG A 130 32.93 -32.73 -19.33
N GLY A 131 32.03 -33.15 -20.21
CA GLY A 131 31.63 -34.52 -20.46
C GLY A 131 30.41 -34.52 -21.35
#